data_AF-A0A920FT87-F1
#
_entry.id   AF-A0A920FT87-F1
#
_cell.length_a   1.000
_cell.length_b   1.000
_cell.length_c   1.000
_cell.angle_alpha   90.00
_cell.angle_beta   90.00
_cell.angle_gamma   90.00
#
_symmetry.space_group_name_H-M   'P 1'
#
loop_
_entity.id
_entity.type
_entity.pdbx_description
1 polymer ?
#
loop_
_entity_poly.entity_id
_entity_poly.type
_entity_poly.pdbx_seq_one_letter_code
_entity_poly.pdbx_strand_id
1 'polypeptide(L)'
;MKVIGYTDLPSRLSSQSSQLYATNLFHVLSDLTPKKDGEIFIDMNDDVLRGMSIVKDGTSVYPAPPIEVSAAPSAKNTDIDIKIKPDVEVKKKSFPLTFFILSVVLLAALGSVAPTSFMNHFTVFVLSCFVGYMVVWNVTPALHTPLMSVTNAVSSIIIIGALTQISSDSIISVVLASVAIFIASINIFGGFAVTRRMLEMFRK
;
A
#
# COMPACT_ATOMS: atom_id res chain seq x y z
N MET A 1 -30.24 -6.17 -22.38
CA MET A 1 -29.90 -5.15 -21.35
C MET A 1 -30.26 -5.73 -19.99
N LYS A 2 -29.34 -5.78 -19.02
CA LYS A 2 -29.66 -6.20 -17.64
C LYS A 2 -29.60 -4.96 -16.76
N VAL A 3 -30.71 -4.63 -16.11
CA VAL A 3 -30.79 -3.57 -15.10
C VAL A 3 -30.65 -4.22 -13.72
N ILE A 4 -29.69 -3.77 -12.92
CA ILE A 4 -29.47 -4.25 -11.54
C ILE A 4 -29.98 -3.18 -10.58
N GLY A 5 -30.92 -3.55 -9.70
CA GLY A 5 -31.59 -2.64 -8.77
C GLY A 5 -31.69 -3.20 -7.35
N TYR A 6 -30.63 -3.87 -6.87
CA TYR A 6 -30.60 -4.36 -5.50
C TYR A 6 -30.51 -3.19 -4.51
N THR A 7 -31.38 -3.20 -3.51
CA THR A 7 -31.43 -2.17 -2.45
C THR A 7 -30.52 -2.50 -1.26
N ASP A 8 -29.97 -3.71 -1.24
CA ASP A 8 -29.24 -4.30 -0.10
C ASP A 8 -27.92 -4.93 -0.54
N LEU A 9 -27.20 -4.26 -1.45
CA LEU A 9 -25.93 -4.75 -2.00
C LEU A 9 -24.90 -5.19 -0.93
N PRO A 10 -24.76 -4.52 0.23
CA PRO A 10 -23.86 -4.97 1.31
C PRO A 10 -24.21 -6.37 1.84
N SER A 11 -25.49 -6.75 1.89
CA SER A 11 -25.93 -8.06 2.38
C SER A 11 -25.37 -9.22 1.55
N ARG A 12 -24.96 -8.96 0.30
CA ARG A 12 -24.38 -9.96 -0.61
C ARG A 12 -22.90 -10.23 -0.34
N LEU A 13 -22.26 -9.44 0.52
CA LEU A 13 -20.92 -9.64 1.06
C LEU A 13 -20.95 -9.60 2.59
N SER A 14 -21.90 -10.34 3.19
CA SER A 14 -22.24 -10.27 4.61
C SER A 14 -21.02 -10.34 5.54
N SER A 15 -20.08 -11.25 5.32
CA SER A 15 -18.88 -11.36 6.17
C SER A 15 -18.03 -10.09 6.17
N GLN A 16 -17.84 -9.43 5.02
CA GLN A 16 -17.06 -8.20 4.92
C GLN A 16 -17.84 -7.01 5.49
N SER A 17 -19.14 -6.92 5.18
CA SER A 17 -19.99 -5.87 5.72
C SER A 17 -20.09 -5.93 7.24
N SER A 18 -20.24 -7.13 7.82
CA SER A 18 -20.22 -7.32 9.28
C SER A 18 -18.88 -6.96 9.89
N GLN A 19 -17.76 -7.34 9.27
CA GLN A 19 -16.43 -7.01 9.78
C GLN A 19 -16.19 -5.49 9.79
N LEU A 20 -16.46 -4.80 8.67
CA LEU A 20 -16.30 -3.36 8.57
C LEU A 20 -17.24 -2.60 9.52
N TYR A 21 -18.50 -3.05 9.63
CA TYR A 21 -19.45 -2.47 10.56
C TYR A 21 -19.00 -2.66 12.02
N ALA A 22 -18.52 -3.85 12.38
CA ALA A 22 -17.98 -4.12 13.72
C ALA A 22 -16.74 -3.26 14.03
N THR A 23 -15.84 -3.06 13.06
CA THR A 23 -14.68 -2.17 13.22
C THR A 23 -15.11 -0.72 13.44
N ASN A 24 -16.09 -0.22 12.69
CA ASN A 24 -16.62 1.13 12.90
C ASN A 24 -17.28 1.27 14.28
N LEU A 25 -18.06 0.27 14.70
CA LEU A 25 -18.68 0.27 16.02
C LEU A 25 -17.62 0.24 17.14
N PHE A 26 -16.56 -0.54 16.96
CA PHE A 26 -15.44 -0.58 17.91
C PHE A 26 -14.75 0.78 18.06
N HIS A 27 -14.53 1.51 16.97
CA HIS A 27 -13.97 2.87 17.04
C HIS A 27 -14.92 3.83 17.75
N VAL A 28 -16.22 3.81 17.42
CA VAL A 28 -17.22 4.63 18.13
C VAL A 28 -17.25 4.31 19.62
N LEU A 29 -17.21 3.03 20.00
CA LEU A 29 -17.13 2.63 21.40
C LEU A 29 -15.84 3.11 22.08
N SER A 30 -14.71 3.08 21.36
CA SER A 30 -13.44 3.59 21.87
C SER A 30 -13.51 5.09 22.15
N ASP A 31 -14.18 5.87 21.29
CA ASP A 31 -14.38 7.32 21.49
C ASP A 31 -15.35 7.61 22.65
N LEU A 32 -16.36 6.76 22.84
CA LEU A 32 -17.30 6.84 23.97
C LEU A 32 -16.68 6.40 25.31
N THR A 33 -15.59 5.62 25.30
CA THR A 33 -14.88 5.16 26.51
C THR A 33 -13.41 5.60 26.48
N PRO A 34 -13.12 6.91 26.57
CA PRO A 34 -11.75 7.43 26.37
C PRO A 34 -10.73 6.90 27.40
N LYS A 35 -11.21 6.50 28.59
CA LYS A 35 -10.40 5.94 29.68
C LYS A 35 -10.24 4.42 29.62
N LYS A 36 -10.87 3.74 28.65
CA LYS A 36 -10.88 2.26 28.50
C LYS A 36 -11.39 1.51 29.75
N ASP A 37 -12.22 2.16 30.54
CA ASP A 37 -12.84 1.66 31.77
C ASP A 37 -14.20 0.98 31.52
N GLY A 38 -14.73 1.07 30.30
CA GLY A 38 -16.02 0.51 29.92
C GLY A 38 -17.21 1.37 30.36
N GLU A 39 -16.97 2.55 30.93
CA GLU A 39 -18.01 3.52 31.26
C GLU A 39 -18.26 4.45 30.07
N ILE A 40 -19.51 4.49 29.60
CA ILE A 40 -19.91 5.31 28.45
C ILE A 40 -19.99 6.77 28.89
N PHE A 41 -19.15 7.61 28.30
CA PHE A 41 -19.17 9.06 28.49
C PHE A 41 -19.49 9.76 27.18
N ILE A 42 -20.70 10.33 27.09
CA ILE A 42 -21.13 11.11 25.92
C ILE A 42 -20.74 12.57 26.13
N ASP A 43 -19.58 12.96 25.60
CA ASP A 43 -19.15 14.36 25.55
C ASP A 43 -19.96 15.12 24.50
N MET A 44 -20.74 16.10 24.95
CA MET A 44 -21.56 16.93 24.04
C MET A 44 -20.79 18.12 23.47
N ASN A 45 -19.54 18.31 23.88
CA ASN A 45 -18.63 19.30 23.32
C ASN A 45 -17.79 18.74 22.16
N ASP A 46 -17.76 17.41 21.99
CA ASP A 46 -17.17 16.77 20.82
C ASP A 46 -18.16 16.83 19.65
N ASP A 47 -17.78 17.49 18.56
CA ASP A 47 -18.63 17.68 17.39
C ASP A 47 -19.12 16.37 16.76
N VAL A 48 -18.30 15.31 16.82
CA VAL A 48 -18.61 13.98 16.27
C VAL A 48 -19.60 13.27 17.17
N LEU A 49 -19.36 13.21 18.48
CA LEU A 49 -20.28 12.60 19.44
C LEU A 49 -21.62 13.36 19.50
N ARG A 50 -21.57 14.69 19.44
CA ARG A 50 -22.75 15.57 19.37
C ARG A 50 -23.57 15.35 18.09
N GLY A 51 -22.89 15.13 16.96
CA GLY A 51 -23.51 14.86 15.66
C GLY A 51 -24.13 13.47 15.55
N MET A 52 -23.52 12.45 16.16
CA MET A 52 -24.05 11.08 16.19
C MET A 52 -25.20 10.89 17.20
N SER A 53 -25.26 11.71 18.26
CA SER A 53 -26.24 11.57 19.34
C SER A 53 -27.59 12.20 18.99
N ILE A 54 -28.64 11.38 18.90
CA ILE A 54 -30.02 11.82 18.63
C ILE A 54 -30.81 12.07 19.93
N VAL A 55 -30.59 11.24 20.95
CA VAL A 55 -31.30 11.29 22.25
C VAL A 55 -30.29 11.17 23.38
N LYS A 56 -30.41 12.03 24.39
CA LYS A 56 -29.65 11.96 25.64
C LYS A 56 -30.60 12.07 26.82
N ASP A 57 -30.55 11.10 27.73
CA ASP A 57 -31.36 11.07 28.97
C ASP A 57 -32.87 11.27 28.73
N GLY A 58 -33.40 10.70 27.65
CA GLY A 58 -34.82 10.80 27.27
C GLY A 58 -35.20 12.11 26.57
N THR A 59 -34.26 13.04 26.36
CA THR A 59 -34.49 14.29 25.62
C THR A 59 -33.91 14.22 24.21
N SER A 60 -34.67 14.68 23.21
CA SER A 60 -34.19 14.79 21.84
C SER A 60 -33.15 15.89 21.74
N VAL A 61 -31.95 15.54 21.27
CA VAL A 61 -30.85 16.48 21.04
C VAL A 61 -30.69 16.78 19.53
N TYR A 62 -31.58 16.24 18.72
CA TYR A 62 -31.67 16.54 17.30
C TYR A 62 -32.46 17.84 17.04
N PRO A 63 -32.06 18.68 16.07
CA PRO A 63 -30.88 18.58 15.20
C PRO A 63 -29.58 19.02 15.90
N ALA A 64 -28.44 18.51 15.43
CA ALA A 64 -27.14 19.00 15.89
C ALA A 64 -26.94 20.46 15.45
N PRO A 65 -26.31 21.32 16.28
CA PRO A 65 -25.94 22.66 15.84
C PRO A 65 -25.00 22.57 14.62
N PRO A 66 -25.02 23.56 13.72
CA PRO A 66 -24.04 23.65 12.65
C PRO A 66 -22.63 23.59 13.25
N ILE A 67 -21.83 22.64 12.79
CA ILE A 67 -20.43 22.54 13.23
C ILE A 67 -19.72 23.75 12.66
N GLU A 68 -19.21 24.63 13.54
CA GLU A 68 -18.24 25.63 13.14
C GLU A 68 -16.92 24.91 12.87
N VAL A 69 -16.82 24.29 11.69
CA VAL A 69 -15.56 23.73 11.24
C VAL A 69 -14.56 24.87 11.21
N SER A 70 -13.60 24.84 12.14
CA SER A 70 -12.28 25.39 11.88
C SER A 70 -11.81 24.66 10.63
N ALA A 71 -12.04 25.31 9.48
CA ALA A 71 -11.91 24.86 8.11
C ALA A 71 -11.57 23.36 7.94
N ALA A 72 -12.42 22.61 7.22
CA ALA A 72 -11.94 21.49 6.43
C ALA A 72 -10.55 21.87 5.89
N PRO A 73 -9.47 21.08 6.11
CA PRO A 73 -8.14 21.50 5.70
C PRO A 73 -8.24 21.86 4.24
N SER A 74 -8.32 23.16 3.99
CA SER A 74 -8.27 23.70 2.67
C SER A 74 -6.95 23.14 2.19
N ALA A 75 -6.94 22.61 0.98
CA ALA A 75 -5.72 22.64 0.20
C ALA A 75 -5.34 24.12 -0.07
N LYS A 76 -5.21 24.93 0.99
CA LYS A 76 -4.18 25.94 1.05
C LYS A 76 -2.92 25.12 0.83
N ASN A 77 -2.36 25.26 -0.36
CA ASN A 77 -0.97 25.64 -0.44
C ASN A 77 -0.76 26.79 0.56
N THR A 78 -0.65 26.42 1.84
CA THR A 78 0.16 27.18 2.76
C THR A 78 1.52 26.84 2.21
N ASP A 79 2.03 27.70 1.32
CA ASP A 79 3.45 27.99 1.37
C ASP A 79 3.72 28.16 2.86
N ILE A 80 4.29 27.12 3.43
CA ILE A 80 4.81 27.17 4.77
C ILE A 80 5.88 28.23 4.60
N ASP A 81 5.55 29.48 4.94
CA ASP A 81 6.55 30.47 5.24
C ASP A 81 7.19 29.93 6.51
N ILE A 82 8.20 29.10 6.28
CA ILE A 82 9.05 28.54 7.31
C ILE A 82 9.67 29.79 7.91
N LYS A 83 9.09 30.29 9.01
CA LYS A 83 9.84 31.04 10.00
C LYS A 83 10.93 30.09 10.45
N ILE A 84 12.09 30.21 9.79
CA ILE A 84 13.33 29.54 10.13
C ILE A 84 13.59 29.90 11.58
N LYS A 85 13.27 28.99 12.50
CA LYS A 85 13.90 28.97 13.81
C LYS A 85 15.41 28.91 13.55
N PRO A 86 16.22 29.76 14.20
CA PRO A 86 17.66 29.73 14.00
C PRO A 86 18.17 28.33 14.27
N ASP A 87 18.83 27.79 13.26
CA ASP A 87 19.69 26.62 13.21
C ASP A 87 19.64 25.72 14.46
N VAL A 88 18.72 24.76 14.47
CA VAL A 88 19.01 23.52 15.20
C VAL A 88 20.09 22.86 14.37
N GLU A 89 21.35 23.00 14.79
CA GLU A 89 22.50 22.33 14.20
C GLU A 89 22.09 20.90 13.87
N VAL A 90 21.91 20.62 12.58
CA VAL A 90 21.67 19.26 12.11
C VAL A 90 22.97 18.53 12.39
N LYS A 91 23.04 17.84 13.52
CA LYS A 91 24.09 16.88 13.81
C LYS A 91 24.10 15.92 12.64
N LYS A 92 25.07 16.13 11.73
CA LYS A 92 25.31 15.31 10.56
C LYS A 92 25.50 13.90 11.10
N LYS A 93 24.46 13.07 11.02
CA LYS A 93 24.54 11.66 11.39
C LYS A 93 25.49 11.05 10.37
N SER A 94 26.76 10.96 10.74
CA SER A 94 27.79 10.35 9.92
C SER A 94 27.28 8.95 9.59
N PHE A 95 27.19 8.66 8.29
CA PHE A 95 26.91 7.31 7.84
C PHE A 95 27.93 6.41 8.53
N PRO A 96 27.49 5.42 9.34
CA PRO A 96 28.39 4.68 10.20
C PRO A 96 29.45 3.99 9.34
N LEU A 97 30.70 4.44 9.46
CA LEU A 97 31.85 3.98 8.67
C LEU A 97 32.01 2.45 8.72
N THR A 98 31.54 1.84 9.81
CA THR A 98 31.45 0.39 10.01
C THR A 98 30.62 -0.33 8.95
N PHE A 99 29.46 0.21 8.53
CA PHE A 99 28.61 -0.40 7.50
C PHE A 99 29.23 -0.28 6.10
N PHE A 100 29.97 0.80 5.85
CA PHE A 100 30.70 0.98 4.59
C PHE A 100 31.87 0.00 4.51
N ILE A 101 32.69 -0.10 5.56
CA ILE A 101 33.79 -1.07 5.64
C ILE A 101 33.26 -2.50 5.51
N LEU A 102 32.17 -2.84 6.21
CA LEU A 102 31.55 -4.16 6.13
C LEU A 102 31.07 -4.47 4.70
N SER A 103 30.45 -3.51 4.01
CA SER A 103 30.00 -3.70 2.62
C SER A 103 31.17 -3.90 1.66
N VAL A 104 32.26 -3.15 1.82
CA VAL A 104 33.47 -3.29 0.98
C VAL A 104 34.15 -4.64 1.22
N VAL A 105 34.25 -5.09 2.48
CA VAL A 105 34.81 -6.40 2.82
C VAL A 105 33.95 -7.53 2.26
N LEU A 106 32.62 -7.43 2.38
CA LEU A 106 31.69 -8.42 1.81
C LEU A 106 31.80 -8.49 0.28
N LEU A 107 31.91 -7.34 -0.39
CA LEU A 107 32.07 -7.26 -1.83
C LEU A 107 33.40 -7.88 -2.29
N ALA A 108 34.49 -7.61 -1.57
CA ALA A 108 35.80 -8.19 -1.86
C ALA A 108 35.83 -9.71 -1.64
N ALA A 109 35.16 -10.21 -0.59
CA ALA A 109 35.02 -11.63 -0.32
C ALA A 109 34.15 -12.34 -1.38
N LEU A 110 33.06 -11.71 -1.83
CA LEU A 110 32.27 -12.22 -2.96
C LEU A 110 33.11 -12.25 -4.25
N GLY A 111 33.93 -11.22 -4.49
CA GLY A 111 34.81 -11.15 -5.66
C GLY A 111 35.92 -12.21 -5.69
N SER A 112 36.38 -12.70 -4.53
CA SER A 112 37.43 -13.74 -4.48
C SER A 112 36.91 -15.15 -4.76
N VAL A 113 35.61 -15.39 -4.52
CA VAL A 113 34.98 -16.71 -4.69
C VAL A 113 34.13 -16.81 -5.96
N ALA A 114 33.64 -15.68 -6.48
CA ALA A 114 32.68 -15.67 -7.56
C ALA A 114 33.31 -15.86 -8.97
N PRO A 115 32.63 -16.58 -9.89
CA PRO A 115 33.01 -16.67 -11.29
C PRO A 115 33.01 -15.31 -12.01
N THR A 116 33.80 -15.16 -13.08
CA THR A 116 33.86 -13.91 -13.87
C THR A 116 32.50 -13.49 -14.46
N SER A 117 31.66 -14.45 -14.84
CA SER A 117 30.29 -14.20 -15.33
C SER A 117 29.36 -13.64 -14.26
N PHE A 118 29.54 -14.03 -12.99
CA PHE A 118 28.76 -13.52 -11.87
C PHE A 118 28.96 -12.01 -11.71
N MET A 119 30.18 -11.50 -11.93
CA MET A 119 30.47 -10.08 -11.74
C MET A 119 29.75 -9.18 -12.74
N ASN A 120 29.58 -9.67 -13.98
CA ASN A 120 28.76 -9.00 -15.00
C ASN A 120 27.27 -8.96 -14.59
N HIS A 121 26.71 -10.10 -14.16
CA HIS A 121 25.32 -10.16 -13.70
C HIS A 121 25.08 -9.33 -12.44
N PHE A 122 26.03 -9.32 -11.51
CA PHE A 122 25.96 -8.54 -10.28
C PHE A 122 25.97 -7.03 -10.56
N THR A 123 26.81 -6.58 -11.49
CA THR A 123 26.86 -5.17 -11.90
C THR A 123 25.52 -4.73 -12.51
N VAL A 124 24.96 -5.54 -13.42
CA VAL A 124 23.63 -5.27 -14.02
C VAL A 124 22.54 -5.26 -12.94
N PHE A 125 22.59 -6.20 -11.98
CA PHE A 125 21.65 -6.25 -10.86
C PHE A 125 21.68 -4.96 -10.03
N VAL A 126 22.86 -4.51 -9.59
CA VAL A 126 23.01 -3.28 -8.79
C VAL A 126 22.52 -2.06 -9.56
N LEU A 127 22.92 -1.90 -10.83
CA LEU A 127 22.45 -0.80 -11.67
C LEU A 127 20.93 -0.84 -11.89
N SER A 128 20.34 -2.04 -12.05
CA SER A 128 18.89 -2.20 -12.19
C SER A 128 18.14 -1.77 -10.93
N CYS A 129 18.70 -1.99 -9.73
CA CYS A 129 18.12 -1.54 -8.47
C CYS A 129 18.09 0.00 -8.39
N PHE A 130 19.18 0.67 -8.80
CA PHE A 130 19.22 2.13 -8.87
C PHE A 130 18.17 2.69 -9.85
N VAL A 131 18.08 2.10 -11.04
CA VAL A 131 17.06 2.49 -12.04
C VAL A 131 15.65 2.26 -11.50
N GLY A 132 15.39 1.10 -10.90
CA GLY A 132 14.09 0.77 -10.30
C GLY A 132 13.68 1.76 -9.22
N TYR A 133 14.61 2.15 -8.34
CA TYR A 133 14.38 3.18 -7.32
C TYR A 133 14.01 4.52 -7.96
N MET A 134 14.79 5.01 -8.93
CA MET A 134 14.53 6.30 -9.57
C MET A 134 13.20 6.33 -10.34
N VAL A 135 12.81 5.22 -10.95
CA VAL A 135 11.56 5.11 -11.70
C VAL A 135 10.34 5.10 -10.77
N VAL A 136 10.39 4.36 -9.67
CA VAL A 136 9.26 4.23 -8.73
C VAL A 136 9.11 5.48 -7.87
N TRP A 137 10.20 6.17 -7.53
CA TRP A 137 10.15 7.35 -6.66
C TRP A 137 9.35 8.53 -7.26
N ASN A 138 9.29 8.63 -8.59
CA ASN A 138 8.67 9.76 -9.29
C ASN A 138 7.27 9.48 -9.86
N VAL A 139 6.58 8.44 -9.35
CA VAL A 139 5.21 8.12 -9.76
C VAL A 139 4.20 9.04 -9.06
N THR A 140 3.16 9.47 -9.78
CA THR A 140 2.11 10.30 -9.19
C THR A 140 1.31 9.51 -8.13
N PRO A 141 0.89 10.15 -7.01
CA PRO A 141 0.21 9.43 -5.93
C PRO A 141 -1.05 8.67 -6.35
N ALA A 142 -1.78 9.20 -7.34
CA ALA A 142 -2.96 8.56 -7.91
C ALA A 142 -2.66 7.22 -8.63
N LEU A 143 -1.41 6.98 -8.99
CA LEU A 143 -0.97 5.78 -9.72
C LEU A 143 -0.33 4.70 -8.82
N HIS A 144 -0.25 4.88 -7.50
CA HIS A 144 0.33 3.83 -6.62
C HIS A 144 -0.44 2.50 -6.69
N THR A 145 -1.77 2.54 -6.75
CA THR A 145 -2.58 1.32 -6.86
C THR A 145 -2.44 0.64 -8.23
N PRO A 146 -2.54 1.36 -9.38
CA PRO A 146 -2.16 0.80 -10.68
C PRO A 146 -0.72 0.27 -10.72
N LEU A 147 0.24 0.96 -10.10
CA LEU A 147 1.64 0.56 -10.06
C LEU A 147 1.82 -0.77 -9.31
N MET A 148 1.12 -0.95 -8.20
CA MET A 148 1.10 -2.23 -7.47
C MET A 148 0.57 -3.38 -8.34
N SER A 149 -0.45 -3.12 -9.16
CA SER A 149 -0.97 -4.11 -10.11
C SER A 149 0.04 -4.44 -11.22
N VAL A 150 0.76 -3.43 -11.74
CA VAL A 150 1.83 -3.63 -12.73
C VAL A 150 2.99 -4.43 -12.16
N THR A 151 3.46 -4.12 -10.95
CA THR A 151 4.58 -4.85 -10.35
C THR A 151 4.23 -6.32 -10.09
N ASN A 152 2.98 -6.62 -9.74
CA ASN A 152 2.49 -7.99 -9.67
C ASN A 152 2.60 -8.69 -11.04
N ALA A 153 2.11 -8.06 -12.12
CA ALA A 153 2.22 -8.63 -13.47
C ALA A 153 3.69 -8.86 -13.91
N VAL A 154 4.57 -7.90 -13.63
CA VAL A 154 6.00 -7.95 -14.00
C VAL A 154 6.75 -9.01 -13.19
N SER A 155 6.34 -9.29 -11.94
CA SER A 155 6.94 -10.35 -11.12
C SER A 155 6.86 -11.74 -11.77
N SER A 156 5.95 -11.92 -12.73
CA SER A 156 5.82 -13.14 -13.54
C SER A 156 6.95 -13.38 -14.53
N ILE A 157 8.03 -12.58 -14.49
CA ILE A 157 9.29 -12.84 -15.21
C ILE A 157 9.87 -14.24 -14.93
N ILE A 158 9.45 -14.87 -13.82
CA ILE A 158 9.72 -16.28 -13.50
C ILE A 158 9.36 -17.25 -14.63
N ILE A 159 8.45 -16.86 -15.54
CA ILE A 159 8.09 -17.65 -16.72
C ILE A 159 9.31 -17.96 -17.60
N ILE A 160 10.30 -17.07 -17.66
CA ILE A 160 11.54 -17.31 -18.41
C ILE A 160 12.31 -18.49 -17.80
N GLY A 161 12.40 -18.56 -16.48
CA GLY A 161 13.05 -19.67 -15.79
C GLY A 161 12.30 -20.99 -15.95
N ALA A 162 10.97 -20.96 -16.04
CA ALA A 162 10.19 -22.15 -16.31
C ALA A 162 10.35 -22.61 -17.78
N LEU A 163 10.43 -21.68 -18.73
CA LEU A 163 10.65 -21.97 -20.15
C LEU A 163 12.00 -22.63 -20.41
N THR A 164 13.05 -22.32 -19.64
CA THR A 164 14.33 -23.02 -19.80
C THR A 164 14.27 -24.48 -19.35
N GLN A 165 13.35 -24.84 -18.44
CA GLN A 165 13.21 -26.18 -17.89
C GLN A 165 12.23 -27.07 -18.65
N ILE A 166 11.47 -26.51 -19.59
CA ILE A 166 10.46 -27.27 -20.36
C ILE A 166 11.10 -28.34 -21.27
N SER A 167 12.36 -28.13 -21.65
CA SER A 167 13.15 -29.05 -22.48
C SER A 167 14.03 -29.99 -21.66
N SER A 168 13.75 -30.17 -20.36
CA SER A 168 14.52 -31.06 -19.48
C SER A 168 14.21 -32.54 -19.76
N ASP A 169 15.20 -33.42 -19.63
CA ASP A 169 15.02 -34.87 -19.77
C ASP A 169 14.22 -35.49 -18.60
N SER A 170 14.12 -34.79 -17.47
CA SER A 170 13.37 -35.25 -16.31
C SER A 170 11.89 -34.91 -16.46
N ILE A 171 11.04 -35.95 -16.50
CA ILE A 171 9.58 -35.80 -16.56
C ILE A 171 9.05 -34.91 -15.42
N ILE A 172 9.68 -34.99 -14.23
CA ILE A 172 9.29 -34.20 -13.06
C ILE A 172 9.57 -32.71 -13.31
N SER A 173 10.75 -32.38 -13.87
CA SER A 173 11.12 -31.01 -14.22
C SER A 173 10.17 -30.43 -15.28
N VAL A 174 9.82 -31.22 -16.30
CA VAL A 174 8.90 -30.80 -17.36
C VAL A 174 7.50 -30.54 -16.81
N VAL A 175 6.99 -31.40 -15.92
CA VAL A 175 5.69 -31.22 -15.28
C VAL A 175 5.69 -29.97 -14.41
N LEU A 176 6.70 -29.77 -13.56
CA LEU A 176 6.82 -28.59 -12.73
C LEU A 176 6.96 -27.30 -13.55
N ALA A 177 7.76 -27.33 -14.62
CA ALA A 177 7.90 -26.23 -15.56
C ALA A 177 6.57 -25.89 -16.25
N SER A 178 5.81 -26.90 -16.67
CA SER A 178 4.48 -26.73 -17.29
C SER A 178 3.49 -26.06 -16.33
N VAL A 179 3.45 -26.49 -15.07
CA VAL A 179 2.62 -25.87 -14.02
C VAL A 179 3.07 -24.44 -13.73
N ALA A 180 4.38 -24.20 -13.63
CA ALA A 180 4.92 -22.87 -13.41
C ALA A 180 4.58 -21.90 -14.55
N ILE A 181 4.69 -22.34 -15.82
CA ILE A 181 4.28 -21.56 -16.99
C ILE A 181 2.79 -21.24 -16.93
N PHE A 182 1.94 -22.22 -16.58
CA PHE A 182 0.50 -22.01 -16.48
C PHE A 182 0.14 -20.96 -15.43
N ILE A 183 0.69 -21.08 -14.22
CA ILE A 183 0.44 -20.12 -13.12
C ILE A 183 1.00 -18.73 -13.45
N ALA A 184 2.23 -18.66 -13.97
CA ALA A 184 2.83 -17.39 -14.37
C ALA A 184 2.00 -16.72 -15.49
N SER A 185 1.48 -17.48 -16.45
CA SER A 185 0.61 -16.95 -17.50
C SER A 185 -0.66 -16.33 -16.92
N ILE A 186 -1.33 -16.99 -15.97
CA ILE A 186 -2.51 -16.43 -15.30
C ILE A 186 -2.16 -15.09 -14.63
N ASN A 187 -1.02 -15.01 -13.94
CA ASN A 187 -0.60 -13.78 -13.28
C ASN A 187 -0.27 -12.66 -14.29
N ILE A 188 0.41 -12.96 -15.40
CA ILE A 188 0.66 -12.01 -16.50
C ILE A 188 -0.67 -11.46 -17.02
N PHE A 189 -1.57 -12.33 -17.48
CA PHE A 189 -2.83 -11.90 -18.10
C PHE A 189 -3.74 -11.18 -17.10
N GLY A 190 -3.87 -11.72 -15.88
CA GLY A 190 -4.69 -11.14 -14.83
C GLY A 190 -4.17 -9.78 -14.39
N GLY A 191 -2.87 -9.68 -14.12
CA GLY A 191 -2.21 -8.45 -13.69
C GLY A 191 -2.33 -7.34 -14.73
N PHE A 192 -2.03 -7.62 -16.00
CA PHE A 192 -2.17 -6.62 -17.06
C PHE A 192 -3.64 -6.25 -17.37
N ALA A 193 -4.58 -7.20 -17.29
CA ALA A 193 -6.00 -6.92 -17.49
C ALA A 193 -6.57 -6.01 -16.40
N VAL A 194 -6.20 -6.24 -15.13
CA VAL A 194 -6.61 -5.40 -14.01
C VAL A 194 -5.99 -4.02 -14.10
N THR A 195 -4.68 -3.94 -14.34
CA THR A 195 -3.99 -2.66 -14.57
C THR A 195 -4.66 -1.86 -15.67
N ARG A 196 -4.98 -2.49 -16.80
CA ARG A 196 -5.64 -1.83 -17.92
C ARG A 196 -6.99 -1.25 -17.51
N ARG A 197 -7.82 -2.03 -16.81
CA ARG A 197 -9.11 -1.54 -16.29
C ARG A 197 -8.94 -0.37 -15.33
N MET A 198 -7.91 -0.41 -14.46
CA MET A 198 -7.61 0.69 -13.56
C MET A 198 -7.21 1.97 -14.30
N LEU A 199 -6.35 1.85 -15.31
CA LEU A 199 -5.90 2.99 -16.11
C LEU A 199 -7.01 3.56 -17.01
N GLU A 200 -7.92 2.72 -17.50
CA GLU A 200 -9.09 3.16 -18.28
C GLU A 200 -10.03 4.07 -17.46
N MET A 201 -10.09 3.92 -16.14
CA MET A 201 -10.86 4.82 -15.26
C MET A 201 -10.29 6.24 -15.15
N PHE A 202 -9.03 6.44 -15.56
CA PHE A 202 -8.37 7.76 -15.57
C PHE A 202 -8.43 8.44 -16.94
N ARG A 203 -8.91 7.77 -17.99
CA ARG A 203 -9.16 8.39 -19.30
C ARG A 203 -10.50 9.13 -19.26
N LYS A 204 -10.46 10.42 -19.57
CA LYS A 204 -11.65 11.22 -19.88
C LYS A 204 -12.23 10.83 -21.23
#